data_AF-A0AB74C4K4-F1
#
_entry.id   AF-A0AB74C4K4-F1
#
_cell.length_a   1.000
_cell.length_b   1.000
_cell.length_c   1.000
_cell.angle_alpha   90.00
_cell.angle_beta   90.00
_cell.angle_gamma   90.00
#
_symmetry.space_group_name_H-M   'P 1'
#
loop_
_entity.id
_entity.type
_entity.pdbx_description
1 polymer ?
#
loop_
_entity_poly.entity_id
_entity_poly.type
_entity_poly.pdbx_seq_one_letter_code
_entity_poly.pdbx_strand_id
1 'polypeptide(L)'
;MDSYPNPYSLEIVNSFNPLLEKHFGSVFFNLNGVGNYHRANYFYTNLDWWVNGRDNDHMKAELARRHRAFTRSGASWRRMLVSQPAPPALGYGWQEYGDWTTIYKALITENPQPAALSLDPVFPGEPVSPQPLPISQTGLRFGLLYDLLQYHAGHHQYPSLYFRLVWGRRYAPLLRDAMEHACRQLLEETSVIVQFFHRNNDLEHEPADVEAWDSAFRSEDFQLPHEQLEVVYRNPW
;
A
#
# COMPACT_ATOMS: atom_id res chain seq x y z
N MET A 1 -8.01 3.94 25.64
CA MET A 1 -6.55 3.93 25.83
C MET A 1 -5.94 3.41 24.55
N ASP A 2 -5.24 4.28 23.84
CA ASP A 2 -4.58 3.97 22.56
C ASP A 2 -3.45 2.96 22.81
N SER A 3 -3.77 1.67 22.74
CA SER A 3 -2.80 0.61 22.98
C SER A 3 -2.14 0.20 21.66
N TYR A 4 -0.82 0.26 21.64
CA TYR A 4 -0.02 -0.35 20.58
C TYR A 4 -0.12 -1.87 20.72
N PRO A 5 -0.26 -2.64 19.62
CA PRO A 5 -0.49 -4.07 19.68
C PRO A 5 0.74 -4.84 20.15
N ASN A 6 1.92 -4.28 19.92
CA ASN A 6 3.19 -4.80 20.38
C ASN A 6 4.17 -3.63 20.68
N PRO A 7 5.24 -3.84 21.45
CA PRO A 7 6.22 -2.78 21.79
C PRO A 7 6.86 -2.13 20.57
N TYR A 8 7.07 -2.91 19.51
CA TYR A 8 7.73 -2.49 18.26
C TYR A 8 6.87 -1.52 17.43
N SER A 9 5.55 -1.56 17.62
CA SER A 9 4.60 -0.71 16.90
C SER A 9 4.76 0.78 17.24
N LEU A 10 5.09 1.11 18.48
CA LEU A 10 5.34 2.50 18.88
C LEU A 10 6.63 3.02 18.24
N GLU A 11 7.66 2.17 18.17
CA GLU A 11 8.93 2.52 17.55
C GLU A 11 8.77 2.75 16.04
N ILE A 12 8.02 1.90 15.33
CA ILE A 12 7.70 2.08 13.89
C ILE A 12 7.03 3.43 13.64
N VAL A 13 5.99 3.76 14.39
CA VAL A 13 5.21 5.00 14.17
C VAL A 13 6.06 6.25 14.42
N ASN A 14 7.02 6.19 15.34
CA ASN A 14 7.91 7.30 15.65
C ASN A 14 9.14 7.40 14.73
N SER A 15 9.28 6.48 13.77
CA SER A 15 10.49 6.31 12.97
C SER A 15 10.23 6.14 11.48
N PHE A 16 9.11 6.69 10.98
CA PHE A 16 8.85 6.72 9.55
C PHE A 16 9.98 7.37 8.78
N ASN A 17 10.18 6.90 7.55
CA ASN A 17 11.17 7.46 6.66
C ASN A 17 10.76 8.90 6.27
N PRO A 18 11.50 9.93 6.69
CA PRO A 18 11.06 11.32 6.55
C PRO A 18 11.01 11.78 5.08
N LEU A 19 11.82 11.16 4.20
CA LEU A 19 11.79 11.45 2.77
C LEU A 19 10.53 10.89 2.10
N LEU A 20 10.11 9.68 2.51
CA LEU A 20 8.88 9.09 1.99
C LEU A 20 7.65 9.86 2.51
N GLU A 21 7.63 10.18 3.81
CA GLU A 21 6.57 10.99 4.40
C GLU A 21 6.45 12.35 3.71
N LYS A 22 7.58 13.04 3.46
CA LYS A 22 7.60 14.34 2.79
C LYS A 22 7.01 14.31 1.38
N HIS A 23 7.18 13.22 0.63
CA HIS A 23 6.81 13.17 -0.79
C HIS A 23 5.51 12.42 -1.09
N PHE A 24 5.12 11.48 -0.22
CA PHE A 24 3.91 10.67 -0.39
C PHE A 24 2.83 11.02 0.63
N GLY A 25 3.17 11.75 1.68
CA GLY A 25 2.22 12.36 2.59
C GLY A 25 1.53 11.39 3.55
N SER A 26 0.54 11.94 4.25
CA SER A 26 -0.15 11.29 5.36
C SER A 26 -1.10 10.16 4.95
N VAL A 27 -1.38 10.01 3.65
CA VAL A 27 -2.13 8.86 3.12
C VAL A 27 -1.37 7.55 3.31
N PHE A 28 -0.03 7.59 3.20
CA PHE A 28 0.84 6.44 3.47
C PHE A 28 1.42 6.50 4.89
N PHE A 29 1.66 7.67 5.46
CA PHE A 29 2.34 7.83 6.76
C PHE A 29 1.43 8.54 7.79
N ASN A 30 0.42 7.84 8.29
CA ASN A 30 -0.55 8.43 9.22
C ASN A 30 -0.11 8.26 10.68
N LEU A 31 0.40 9.35 11.28
CA LEU A 31 0.90 9.40 12.67
C LEU A 31 -0.19 9.26 13.75
N ASN A 32 -1.46 9.47 13.40
CA ASN A 32 -2.56 9.28 14.34
C ASN A 32 -2.93 7.78 14.46
N GLY A 33 -2.32 6.91 13.65
CA GLY A 33 -2.37 5.45 13.71
C GLY A 33 -3.72 4.81 13.33
N VAL A 34 -4.79 5.60 13.18
CA VAL A 34 -6.14 5.09 12.84
C VAL A 34 -6.38 5.01 11.33
N GLY A 35 -5.61 5.74 10.51
CA GLY A 35 -5.76 5.78 9.05
C GLY A 35 -7.16 6.27 8.63
N ASN A 36 -7.27 7.50 8.10
CA ASN A 36 -8.53 7.86 7.45
C ASN A 36 -8.72 6.99 6.22
N TYR A 37 -9.96 6.61 5.92
CA TYR A 37 -10.24 6.02 4.62
C TYR A 37 -10.16 7.09 3.54
N HIS A 38 -9.38 6.80 2.53
CA HIS A 38 -9.21 7.58 1.33
C HIS A 38 -9.89 6.85 0.17
N ARG A 39 -10.59 7.57 -0.70
CA ARG A 39 -11.15 7.00 -1.93
C ARG A 39 -10.02 6.78 -2.93
N ALA A 40 -10.15 5.81 -3.83
CA ALA A 40 -9.15 5.49 -4.85
C ALA A 40 -8.66 6.73 -5.64
N ASN A 41 -9.55 7.67 -5.93
CA ASN A 41 -9.23 8.91 -6.62
C ASN A 41 -8.30 9.88 -5.83
N TYR A 42 -7.92 9.58 -4.58
CA TYR A 42 -6.98 10.37 -3.79
C TYR A 42 -5.64 10.60 -4.52
N PHE A 43 -5.20 9.63 -5.32
CA PHE A 43 -4.00 9.75 -6.16
C PHE A 43 -4.10 10.96 -7.11
N TYR A 44 -5.29 11.23 -7.65
CA TYR A 44 -5.53 12.37 -8.54
C TYR A 44 -5.66 13.70 -7.79
N THR A 45 -6.06 13.69 -6.52
CA THR A 45 -6.46 14.92 -5.83
C THR A 45 -5.44 15.44 -4.85
N ASN A 46 -4.56 14.59 -4.31
CA ASN A 46 -3.79 14.92 -3.10
C ASN A 46 -2.34 14.42 -3.08
N LEU A 47 -1.83 13.81 -4.15
CA LEU A 47 -0.39 13.53 -4.26
C LEU A 47 0.36 14.78 -4.74
N ASP A 48 1.31 15.26 -3.94
CA ASP A 48 2.05 16.52 -4.18
C ASP A 48 2.85 16.54 -5.50
N TRP A 49 3.14 15.37 -6.05
CA TRP A 49 3.85 15.21 -7.33
C TRP A 49 2.90 14.97 -8.52
N TRP A 50 1.59 14.95 -8.31
CA TRP A 50 0.55 14.81 -9.33
C TRP A 50 -0.21 16.12 -9.58
N VAL A 51 -0.70 16.31 -10.81
CA VAL A 51 -1.40 17.52 -11.26
C VAL A 51 -2.88 17.23 -11.53
N ASN A 52 -3.77 17.92 -10.83
CA ASN A 52 -5.09 18.21 -11.40
C ASN A 52 -4.92 19.35 -12.40
N GLY A 53 -5.33 19.14 -13.67
CA GLY A 53 -5.00 19.94 -14.85
C GLY A 53 -5.43 21.42 -14.89
N ARG A 54 -5.44 22.14 -13.77
CA ARG A 54 -5.88 23.53 -13.62
C ARG A 54 -4.75 24.58 -13.58
N ASP A 55 -3.49 24.19 -13.63
CA ASP A 55 -2.36 25.12 -13.42
C ASP A 55 -1.60 25.51 -14.70
N ASN A 56 -0.85 26.63 -14.66
CA ASN A 56 -0.17 27.24 -15.82
C ASN A 56 0.86 26.32 -16.51
N ASP A 57 1.22 26.64 -17.75
CA ASP A 57 2.06 25.76 -18.60
C ASP A 57 3.49 25.53 -18.10
N HIS A 58 4.10 26.49 -17.39
CA HIS A 58 5.42 26.33 -16.77
C HIS A 58 5.36 25.37 -15.57
N MET A 59 4.30 25.46 -14.78
CA MET A 59 4.02 24.56 -13.66
C MET A 59 3.80 23.13 -14.18
N LYS A 60 3.02 22.96 -15.25
CA LYS A 60 2.81 21.66 -15.90
C LYS A 60 4.10 20.96 -16.30
N ALA A 61 5.06 21.68 -16.90
CA ALA A 61 6.32 21.07 -17.35
C ALA A 61 7.20 20.59 -16.18
N GLU A 62 7.31 21.38 -15.11
CA GLU A 62 8.06 21.00 -13.91
C GLU A 62 7.41 19.79 -13.21
N LEU A 63 6.09 19.77 -13.10
CA LEU A 63 5.37 18.64 -12.52
C LEU A 63 5.42 17.39 -13.38
N ALA A 64 5.33 17.50 -14.72
CA ALA A 64 5.55 16.36 -15.61
C ALA A 64 6.95 15.75 -15.44
N ARG A 65 7.97 16.58 -15.20
CA ARG A 65 9.32 16.09 -14.84
C ARG A 65 9.34 15.36 -13.50
N ARG A 66 8.69 15.91 -12.47
CA ARG A 66 8.59 15.26 -11.14
C ARG A 66 7.86 13.94 -11.24
N HIS A 67 6.69 13.95 -11.86
CA HIS A 67 5.87 12.78 -12.16
C HIS A 67 6.70 11.65 -12.79
N ARG A 68 7.41 11.95 -13.89
CA ARG A 68 8.33 10.99 -14.52
C ARG A 68 9.46 10.55 -13.61
N ALA A 69 10.02 11.43 -12.79
CA ALA A 69 11.06 11.07 -11.83
C ALA A 69 10.56 10.12 -10.73
N PHE A 70 9.25 10.17 -10.41
CA PHE A 70 8.61 9.26 -9.47
C PHE A 70 8.24 7.92 -10.10
N THR A 71 7.73 7.88 -11.33
CA THR A 71 7.29 6.63 -11.97
C THR A 71 8.38 5.88 -12.75
N ARG A 72 9.54 6.49 -13.01
CA ARG A 72 10.64 5.84 -13.76
C ARG A 72 11.21 4.59 -13.08
N SER A 73 11.82 3.74 -13.91
CA SER A 73 12.64 2.62 -13.46
C SER A 73 13.85 3.11 -12.64
N GLY A 74 14.21 2.34 -11.62
CA GLY A 74 15.31 2.59 -10.71
C GLY A 74 15.03 3.67 -9.65
N ALA A 75 13.80 4.18 -9.55
CA ALA A 75 13.46 5.22 -8.57
C ALA A 75 13.80 4.77 -7.14
N SER A 76 14.61 5.57 -6.45
CA SER A 76 15.23 5.18 -5.17
C SER A 76 14.20 4.92 -4.08
N TRP A 77 13.09 5.67 -4.08
CA TRP A 77 12.00 5.53 -3.11
C TRP A 77 11.45 4.11 -3.05
N ARG A 78 11.44 3.37 -4.17
CA ARG A 78 10.94 1.99 -4.24
C ARG A 78 11.71 1.06 -3.31
N ARG A 79 13.01 1.33 -3.14
CA ARG A 79 13.94 0.54 -2.33
C ARG A 79 14.08 1.09 -0.91
N MET A 80 13.40 2.17 -0.55
CA MET A 80 13.50 2.73 0.79
C MET A 80 12.66 1.92 1.78
N LEU A 81 13.19 1.71 2.98
CA LEU A 81 12.41 1.18 4.10
C LEU A 81 11.37 2.20 4.53
N VAL A 82 10.18 1.72 4.89
CA VAL A 82 9.08 2.56 5.35
C VAL A 82 9.31 3.17 6.73
N SER A 83 10.02 2.47 7.61
CA SER A 83 10.41 2.92 8.95
C SER A 83 11.69 2.25 9.44
N GLN A 84 12.22 2.72 10.57
CA GLN A 84 13.35 2.10 11.27
C GLN A 84 13.09 2.03 12.79
N PRO A 85 12.66 0.87 13.31
CA PRO A 85 12.95 -0.43 12.75
C PRO A 85 11.88 -0.85 11.71
N ALA A 86 12.24 -1.73 10.77
CA ALA A 86 11.38 -2.05 9.64
C ALA A 86 10.29 -3.07 10.03
N PRO A 87 9.05 -2.95 9.53
CA PRO A 87 8.02 -3.97 9.70
C PRO A 87 8.49 -5.29 9.07
N PRO A 88 8.30 -6.44 9.75
CA PRO A 88 8.77 -7.74 9.27
C PRO A 88 7.84 -8.39 8.23
N ALA A 89 6.65 -7.84 8.05
CA ALA A 89 5.64 -8.27 7.09
C ALA A 89 4.63 -7.13 6.87
N LEU A 90 3.74 -7.29 5.89
CA LEU A 90 2.63 -6.38 5.62
C LEU A 90 1.31 -7.14 5.77
N GLY A 91 0.40 -6.62 6.61
CA GLY A 91 -0.96 -7.13 6.70
C GLY A 91 -1.83 -6.58 5.56
N TYR A 92 -2.67 -7.44 5.00
CA TYR A 92 -3.64 -7.09 3.97
C TYR A 92 -5.04 -7.46 4.44
N GLY A 93 -5.98 -6.53 4.36
CA GLY A 93 -7.39 -6.75 4.68
C GLY A 93 -8.32 -6.25 3.58
N TRP A 94 -9.30 -7.06 3.20
CA TRP A 94 -10.27 -6.71 2.16
C TRP A 94 -11.69 -7.00 2.61
N GLN A 95 -12.59 -6.04 2.43
CA GLN A 95 -14.00 -6.17 2.79
C GLN A 95 -14.92 -5.98 1.59
N GLU A 96 -15.71 -7.02 1.32
CA GLU A 96 -16.71 -7.03 0.25
C GLU A 96 -18.14 -6.96 0.79
N TYR A 97 -18.95 -6.15 0.11
CA TYR A 97 -20.37 -5.90 0.34
C TYR A 97 -21.17 -6.31 -0.90
N GLY A 98 -21.69 -7.52 -0.90
CA GLY A 98 -22.71 -7.95 -1.87
C GLY A 98 -23.95 -8.45 -1.14
N ASP A 99 -24.54 -9.54 -1.64
CA ASP A 99 -25.54 -10.31 -0.89
C ASP A 99 -24.97 -10.86 0.43
N TRP A 100 -23.64 -10.97 0.51
CA TRP A 100 -22.88 -11.39 1.67
C TRP A 100 -21.86 -10.32 2.04
N THR A 101 -21.60 -10.16 3.34
CA THR A 101 -20.36 -9.54 3.82
C THR A 101 -19.28 -10.62 3.79
N THR A 102 -18.23 -10.42 3.01
CA THR A 102 -17.05 -11.29 3.05
C THR A 102 -15.83 -10.49 3.46
N ILE A 103 -15.04 -11.01 4.40
CA ILE A 103 -13.79 -10.42 4.83
C ILE A 103 -12.66 -11.39 4.52
N TYR A 104 -11.65 -10.86 3.85
CA TYR A 104 -10.42 -11.57 3.54
C TYR A 104 -9.26 -10.93 4.29
N LYS A 105 -8.30 -11.77 4.69
CA LYS A 105 -6.99 -11.32 5.14
C LYS A 105 -5.88 -12.03 4.38
N ALA A 106 -4.73 -11.39 4.29
CA ALA A 106 -3.49 -12.03 3.88
C ALA A 106 -2.31 -11.44 4.66
N LEU A 107 -1.25 -12.24 4.76
CA LEU A 107 0.04 -11.81 5.28
C LEU A 107 1.04 -11.82 4.13
N ILE A 108 1.61 -10.66 3.83
CA ILE A 108 2.65 -10.51 2.80
C ILE A 108 3.99 -10.54 3.53
N THR A 109 4.78 -11.58 3.26
CA THR A 109 6.05 -11.86 3.94
C THR A 109 7.27 -11.71 3.05
N GLU A 110 7.09 -11.47 1.75
CA GLU A 110 8.16 -11.40 0.77
C GLU A 110 8.11 -10.07 0.01
N ASN A 111 9.29 -9.47 -0.22
CA ASN A 111 9.40 -8.36 -1.16
C ASN A 111 9.43 -8.93 -2.59
N PRO A 112 8.60 -8.41 -3.52
CA PRO A 112 8.68 -8.79 -4.93
C PRO A 112 10.09 -8.58 -5.48
N GLN A 113 10.52 -9.43 -6.43
CA GLN A 113 11.89 -9.48 -6.92
C GLN A 113 12.34 -8.15 -7.53
N PRO A 114 13.25 -7.36 -6.94
CA PRO A 114 13.83 -6.24 -7.67
C PRO A 114 14.61 -6.80 -8.87
N ALA A 115 14.27 -6.37 -10.08
CA ALA A 115 14.97 -6.74 -11.32
C ALA A 115 16.48 -6.41 -11.31
N ALA A 116 16.96 -5.72 -10.27
CA ALA A 116 18.32 -5.18 -10.15
C ALA A 116 19.13 -5.70 -8.93
N LEU A 117 18.63 -6.63 -8.11
CA LEU A 117 19.48 -7.31 -7.12
C LEU A 117 20.02 -8.63 -7.70
N SER A 118 20.67 -8.56 -8.87
CA SER A 118 21.72 -9.53 -9.14
C SER A 118 22.83 -9.25 -8.13
N LEU A 119 22.85 -9.99 -7.03
CA LEU A 119 24.13 -10.28 -6.39
C LEU A 119 24.96 -10.98 -7.46
N ASP A 120 26.04 -10.35 -7.90
CA ASP A 120 26.98 -11.02 -8.80
C ASP A 120 27.29 -12.40 -8.24
N PRO A 121 27.13 -13.48 -9.03
CA PRO A 121 27.29 -14.82 -8.52
C PRO A 121 28.72 -14.99 -7.99
N VAL A 122 28.84 -15.33 -6.70
CA VAL A 122 30.12 -15.70 -6.05
C VAL A 122 30.75 -16.93 -6.71
N PHE A 123 29.97 -17.68 -7.49
CA PHE A 123 30.42 -18.87 -8.22
C PHE A 123 30.02 -18.81 -9.70
N PRO A 124 30.99 -18.85 -10.64
CA PRO A 124 30.69 -18.92 -12.06
C PRO A 124 30.13 -20.30 -12.40
N GLY A 125 28.84 -20.40 -12.76
CA GLY A 125 28.31 -21.66 -13.29
C GLY A 125 26.79 -21.84 -13.34
N GLU A 126 26.01 -21.17 -12.48
CA GLU A 126 24.56 -21.36 -12.46
C GLU A 126 23.81 -20.02 -12.51
N PRO A 127 22.85 -19.84 -13.45
CA PRO A 127 21.91 -18.75 -13.39
C PRO A 127 20.93 -19.04 -12.25
N VAL A 128 21.28 -18.62 -11.03
CA VAL A 128 20.35 -18.61 -9.91
C VAL A 128 19.42 -17.42 -10.15
N SER A 129 18.20 -17.68 -10.62
CA SER A 129 17.14 -16.67 -10.59
C SER A 129 17.02 -16.16 -9.16
N PRO A 130 17.16 -14.85 -8.90
CA PRO A 130 17.13 -14.32 -7.53
C PRO A 130 15.77 -14.60 -6.91
N GLN A 131 15.72 -15.43 -5.86
CA GLN A 131 14.45 -15.68 -5.16
C GLN A 131 14.06 -14.45 -4.33
N PRO A 132 12.75 -14.13 -4.21
CA PRO A 132 12.27 -13.14 -3.25
C PRO A 132 12.85 -13.41 -1.87
N LEU A 133 13.36 -12.36 -1.21
CA LEU A 133 13.84 -12.48 0.16
C LEU A 133 12.70 -12.13 1.14
N PRO A 134 12.65 -12.80 2.31
CA PRO A 134 11.68 -12.45 3.34
C PRO A 134 11.80 -10.99 3.79
N ILE A 135 10.67 -10.34 4.01
CA ILE A 135 10.55 -9.00 4.60
C ILE A 135 11.14 -9.01 6.02
N SER A 136 11.05 -10.12 6.75
CA SER A 136 11.66 -10.27 8.08
C SER A 136 13.18 -10.08 8.07
N GLN A 137 13.85 -10.36 6.93
CA GLN A 137 15.29 -10.18 6.76
C GLN A 137 15.64 -8.85 6.10
N THR A 138 14.78 -8.35 5.21
CA THR A 138 15.10 -7.22 4.33
C THR A 138 14.34 -5.93 4.66
N GLY A 139 13.33 -6.01 5.51
CA GLY A 139 12.40 -4.95 5.90
C GLY A 139 11.38 -4.59 4.81
N LEU A 140 10.23 -4.07 5.23
CA LEU A 140 9.18 -3.62 4.30
C LEU A 140 9.64 -2.41 3.48
N ARG A 141 9.61 -2.56 2.15
CA ARG A 141 10.00 -1.53 1.19
C ARG A 141 8.79 -0.75 0.70
N PHE A 142 8.97 0.54 0.46
CA PHE A 142 7.88 1.40 0.04
C PHE A 142 7.38 1.10 -1.37
N GLY A 143 8.22 0.55 -2.26
CA GLY A 143 7.79 0.08 -3.59
C GLY A 143 6.67 -0.94 -3.53
N LEU A 144 6.79 -1.94 -2.65
CA LEU A 144 5.75 -2.95 -2.42
C LEU A 144 4.42 -2.32 -1.97
N LEU A 145 4.50 -1.46 -0.96
CA LEU A 145 3.32 -0.78 -0.41
C LEU A 145 2.63 0.10 -1.46
N TYR A 146 3.42 0.87 -2.21
CA TYR A 146 2.92 1.74 -3.27
C TYR A 146 2.24 0.96 -4.39
N ASP A 147 2.88 -0.10 -4.89
CA ASP A 147 2.38 -0.90 -6.01
C ASP A 147 1.07 -1.59 -5.66
N LEU A 148 0.96 -2.16 -4.46
CA LEU A 148 -0.26 -2.81 -3.98
C LEU A 148 -1.42 -1.81 -3.93
N LEU A 149 -1.20 -0.62 -3.36
CA LEU A 149 -2.22 0.42 -3.27
C LEU A 149 -2.59 1.00 -4.63
N GLN A 150 -1.60 1.31 -5.46
CA GLN A 150 -1.83 1.86 -6.80
C GLN A 150 -2.57 0.85 -7.68
N TYR A 151 -2.20 -0.43 -7.62
CA TYR A 151 -2.88 -1.49 -8.37
C TYR A 151 -4.33 -1.60 -7.94
N HIS A 152 -4.61 -1.83 -6.65
CA HIS A 152 -5.98 -2.01 -6.20
C HIS A 152 -6.84 -0.78 -6.38
N ALA A 153 -6.29 0.43 -6.23
CA ALA A 153 -7.02 1.66 -6.50
C ALA A 153 -7.37 1.85 -7.99
N GLY A 154 -6.60 1.27 -8.92
CA GLY A 154 -6.89 1.32 -10.35
C GLY A 154 -7.68 0.13 -10.89
N HIS A 155 -7.43 -1.04 -10.32
CA HIS A 155 -7.88 -2.36 -10.77
C HIS A 155 -8.83 -2.95 -9.75
N HIS A 156 -10.06 -2.45 -9.77
CA HIS A 156 -11.16 -3.01 -9.01
C HIS A 156 -12.42 -3.03 -9.87
N GLN A 157 -13.42 -3.81 -9.45
CA GLN A 157 -14.69 -3.96 -10.18
C GLN A 157 -15.83 -3.08 -9.63
N TYR A 158 -15.57 -2.33 -8.56
CA TYR A 158 -16.58 -1.57 -7.82
C TYR A 158 -16.67 -0.13 -8.28
N PRO A 159 -17.85 0.52 -8.21
CA PRO A 159 -17.96 1.95 -8.54
C PRO A 159 -16.96 2.82 -7.76
N SER A 160 -16.77 2.52 -6.47
CA SER A 160 -15.69 3.11 -5.69
C SER A 160 -15.04 2.13 -4.73
N LEU A 161 -13.73 2.30 -4.61
CA LEU A 161 -12.91 1.67 -3.59
C LEU A 161 -12.39 2.71 -2.60
N TYR A 162 -12.34 2.31 -1.35
CA TYR A 162 -11.72 3.04 -0.28
C TYR A 162 -10.59 2.22 0.30
N PHE A 163 -9.51 2.88 0.67
CA PHE A 163 -8.35 2.27 1.27
C PHE A 163 -7.85 3.09 2.45
N ARG A 164 -7.09 2.43 3.34
CA ARG A 164 -6.31 3.11 4.38
C ARG A 164 -5.07 2.30 4.73
N LEU A 165 -4.08 3.00 5.26
CA LEU A 165 -2.98 2.37 5.99
C LEU A 165 -3.17 2.58 7.49
N VAL A 166 -2.99 1.49 8.23
CA VAL A 166 -3.05 1.48 9.69
C VAL A 166 -1.68 1.12 10.22
N TRP A 167 -1.13 1.97 11.08
CA TRP A 167 0.19 1.79 11.67
C TRP A 167 0.07 1.65 13.17
N GLY A 168 0.42 0.48 13.69
CA GLY A 168 0.76 0.26 15.09
C GLY A 168 -0.30 0.62 16.14
N ARG A 169 -1.52 1.04 15.81
CA ARG A 169 -2.55 1.40 16.80
C ARG A 169 -3.74 0.47 16.71
N ARG A 170 -4.10 -0.13 17.85
CA ARG A 170 -5.35 -0.89 18.03
C ARG A 170 -6.52 0.09 18.14
N TYR A 171 -6.97 0.69 17.05
CA TYR A 171 -8.22 1.43 17.08
C TYR A 171 -8.98 1.37 15.76
N ALA A 172 -10.28 1.12 15.85
CA ALA A 172 -11.25 1.36 14.80
C ALA A 172 -12.51 1.99 15.42
N PRO A 173 -12.90 3.23 15.07
CA PRO A 173 -14.29 3.61 15.15
C PRO A 173 -14.94 3.14 13.84
N LEU A 174 -15.90 2.24 13.95
CA LEU A 174 -16.77 1.80 12.85
C LEU A 174 -16.11 0.79 11.90
N LEU A 175 -16.34 -0.49 12.17
CA LEU A 175 -16.76 -1.54 11.22
C LEU A 175 -16.88 -2.88 11.98
N ARG A 176 -17.88 -3.68 11.62
CA ARG A 176 -18.37 -4.92 12.29
C ARG A 176 -17.26 -5.78 12.92
N ASP A 177 -17.56 -6.39 14.07
CA ASP A 177 -16.64 -7.17 14.95
C ASP A 177 -15.60 -8.06 14.23
N ALA A 178 -15.98 -8.67 13.11
CA ALA A 178 -15.11 -9.57 12.35
C ALA A 178 -13.91 -8.87 11.68
N MET A 179 -14.10 -7.66 11.12
CA MET A 179 -13.00 -6.93 10.50
C MET A 179 -12.06 -6.35 11.56
N GLU A 180 -12.62 -5.92 12.69
CA GLU A 180 -11.81 -5.51 13.84
C GLU A 180 -10.91 -6.67 14.32
N HIS A 181 -11.46 -7.88 14.42
CA HIS A 181 -10.69 -9.06 14.82
C HIS A 181 -9.55 -9.36 13.84
N ALA A 182 -9.83 -9.37 12.54
CA ALA A 182 -8.82 -9.61 11.50
C ALA A 182 -7.71 -8.54 11.53
N CYS A 183 -8.09 -7.26 11.61
CA CYS A 183 -7.13 -6.16 11.72
C CYS A 183 -6.29 -6.26 13.00
N ARG A 184 -6.87 -6.65 14.13
CA ARG A 184 -6.12 -6.81 15.38
C ARG A 184 -5.05 -7.90 15.27
N GLN A 185 -5.41 -9.07 14.72
CA GLN A 185 -4.46 -10.17 14.50
C GLN A 185 -3.31 -9.73 13.58
N LEU A 186 -3.64 -9.15 12.42
CA LEU A 186 -2.64 -8.67 11.48
C LEU A 186 -1.73 -7.59 12.09
N LEU A 187 -2.27 -6.66 12.89
CA LEU A 187 -1.49 -5.60 13.54
C LEU A 187 -0.56 -6.16 14.62
N GLU A 188 -0.94 -7.23 15.31
CA GLU A 188 -0.08 -7.92 16.27
C GLU A 188 1.13 -8.55 15.58
N GLU A 189 0.95 -9.10 14.38
CA GLU A 189 1.99 -9.78 13.60
C GLU A 189 2.89 -8.81 12.81
N THR A 190 2.32 -7.72 12.29
CA THR A 190 2.99 -6.90 11.26
C THR A 190 3.25 -5.45 11.67
N SER A 191 2.49 -4.93 12.63
CA SER A 191 2.45 -3.50 12.97
C SER A 191 1.98 -2.56 11.84
N VAL A 192 1.67 -3.07 10.65
CA VAL A 192 1.20 -2.29 9.49
C VAL A 192 0.20 -3.08 8.66
N ILE A 193 -0.94 -2.44 8.35
CA ILE A 193 -1.98 -3.03 7.51
C ILE A 193 -2.36 -2.07 6.41
N VAL A 194 -2.51 -2.59 5.20
CA VAL A 194 -3.34 -1.98 4.15
C VAL A 194 -4.72 -2.60 4.20
N GLN A 195 -5.74 -1.75 4.29
CA GLN A 195 -7.12 -2.19 4.28
C GLN A 195 -7.88 -1.56 3.12
N PHE A 196 -8.70 -2.37 2.47
CA PHE A 196 -9.63 -1.97 1.43
C PHE A 196 -11.07 -2.30 1.80
N PHE A 197 -11.99 -1.46 1.35
CA PHE A 197 -13.41 -1.77 1.31
C PHE A 197 -14.06 -1.00 0.17
N HIS A 198 -15.20 -1.50 -0.31
CA HIS A 198 -15.95 -0.80 -1.35
C HIS A 198 -17.31 -0.31 -0.84
N ARG A 199 -17.88 0.69 -1.51
CA ARG A 199 -19.30 1.06 -1.36
C ARG A 199 -19.97 0.95 -2.72
N ASN A 200 -21.16 0.35 -2.73
CA ASN A 200 -21.90 0.10 -3.98
C ASN A 200 -22.90 1.21 -4.34
N ASN A 201 -22.68 2.43 -3.84
CA ASN A 201 -23.66 3.52 -3.96
C ASN A 201 -23.32 4.56 -5.02
N ASP A 202 -22.15 4.44 -5.66
CA ASP A 202 -21.71 5.40 -6.68
C ASP A 202 -22.16 4.96 -8.08
N LEU A 203 -22.49 5.93 -8.93
CA LEU A 203 -22.99 5.69 -10.29
C LEU A 203 -21.89 5.50 -11.33
N GLU A 204 -20.70 6.04 -11.06
CA GLU A 204 -19.55 6.00 -11.96
C GLU A 204 -18.44 5.16 -11.34
N HIS A 205 -17.71 4.43 -12.20
CA HIS A 205 -16.55 3.66 -11.80
C HIS A 205 -15.31 4.55 -11.70
N GLU A 206 -14.56 4.46 -10.60
CA GLU A 206 -13.32 5.20 -10.40
C GLU A 206 -12.11 4.26 -10.27
N PRO A 207 -11.03 4.40 -11.06
CA PRO A 207 -10.94 5.28 -12.21
C PRO A 207 -11.86 4.82 -13.34
N ALA A 208 -12.32 5.77 -14.14
CA ALA A 208 -13.12 5.46 -15.34
C ALA A 208 -12.28 4.80 -16.44
N ASP A 209 -10.97 5.08 -16.45
CA ASP A 209 -10.01 4.55 -17.41
C ASP A 209 -8.79 3.99 -16.66
N VAL A 210 -8.69 2.67 -16.65
CA VAL A 210 -7.62 1.92 -15.97
C VAL A 210 -6.28 2.09 -16.71
N GLU A 211 -6.30 2.21 -18.04
CA GLU A 211 -5.07 2.41 -18.82
C GLU A 211 -4.48 3.80 -18.57
N ALA A 212 -5.34 4.82 -18.52
CA ALA A 212 -4.93 6.18 -18.12
C ALA A 212 -4.41 6.21 -16.68
N TRP A 213 -5.05 5.47 -15.77
CA TRP A 213 -4.59 5.31 -14.39
C TRP A 213 -3.19 4.69 -14.32
N ASP A 214 -2.95 3.58 -15.01
CA ASP A 214 -1.66 2.91 -15.01
C ASP A 214 -0.58 3.78 -15.66
N SER A 215 -0.90 4.45 -16.77
CA SER A 215 0.00 5.41 -17.42
C SER A 215 0.39 6.56 -16.49
N ALA A 216 -0.55 6.98 -15.64
CA ALA A 216 -0.32 8.03 -14.65
C ALA A 216 0.46 7.52 -13.43
N PHE A 217 0.06 6.45 -12.77
CA PHE A 217 0.55 6.17 -11.42
C PHE A 217 1.40 4.91 -11.32
N ARG A 218 1.35 4.02 -12.31
CA ARG A 218 2.13 2.79 -12.24
C ARG A 218 3.61 3.11 -12.44
N SER A 219 4.43 2.62 -11.52
CA SER A 219 5.88 2.65 -11.67
C SER A 219 6.33 1.73 -12.82
N GLU A 220 7.38 2.09 -13.54
CA GLU A 220 7.96 1.24 -14.60
C GLU A 220 8.46 -0.10 -14.04
N ASP A 221 9.04 -0.10 -12.84
CA ASP A 221 9.44 -1.34 -12.13
C ASP A 221 8.29 -1.94 -11.29
N PHE A 222 7.03 -1.77 -11.68
CA PHE A 222 5.87 -2.25 -10.93
C PHE A 222 5.93 -3.75 -10.68
N GLN A 223 5.63 -4.15 -9.44
CA GLN A 223 5.60 -5.53 -9.00
C GLN A 223 4.49 -5.74 -7.97
N LEU A 224 3.55 -6.61 -8.32
CA LEU A 224 2.50 -7.01 -7.40
C LEU A 224 2.96 -8.23 -6.58
N PRO A 225 2.85 -8.21 -5.24
CA PRO A 225 3.13 -9.38 -4.43
C PRO A 225 2.13 -10.50 -4.72
N HIS A 226 2.55 -11.74 -4.48
CA HIS A 226 1.60 -12.85 -4.44
C HIS A 226 0.85 -12.80 -3.11
N GLU A 227 -0.48 -12.75 -3.17
CA GLU A 227 -1.35 -12.70 -1.99
C GLU A 227 -2.13 -14.00 -1.86
N GLN A 228 -1.95 -14.71 -0.76
CA GLN A 228 -2.77 -15.86 -0.42
C GLN A 228 -3.93 -15.41 0.47
N LEU A 229 -5.06 -15.09 -0.15
CA LEU A 229 -6.25 -14.60 0.55
C LEU A 229 -6.93 -15.71 1.37
N GLU A 230 -7.11 -15.47 2.66
CA GLU A 230 -7.89 -16.30 3.57
C GLU A 230 -9.25 -15.66 3.84
N VAL A 231 -10.36 -16.39 3.61
CA VAL A 231 -11.70 -15.95 4.01
C VAL A 231 -11.87 -16.16 5.52
N VAL A 232 -11.94 -15.07 6.29
CA VAL A 232 -12.06 -15.13 7.76
C VAL A 232 -13.47 -14.88 8.28
N TYR A 233 -14.33 -14.32 7.44
CA TYR A 233 -15.73 -14.10 7.80
C TYR A 233 -16.58 -14.03 6.55
N ARG A 234 -17.74 -14.69 6.60
CA ARG A 234 -18.76 -14.64 5.57
C ARG A 234 -20.14 -14.75 6.20
N ASN A 235 -20.97 -13.74 6.03
CA ASN A 235 -22.35 -13.74 6.54
C ASN A 235 -23.29 -13.02 5.57
N PRO A 236 -24.58 -13.41 5.52
CA PRO A 236 -25.56 -12.72 4.69
C PRO A 236 -25.79 -11.30 5.26
N TRP A 237 -26.03 -10.34 4.38
CA TRP A 237 -26.37 -8.97 4.79
C TRP A 237 -27.79 -8.85 5.35
#